data_AF-A0A2V6G9P6-F1
#
_entry.id   AF-A0A2V6G9P6-F1
#
_cell.length_a   1.000
_cell.length_b   1.000
_cell.length_c   1.000
_cell.angle_alpha   90.00
_cell.angle_beta   90.00
_cell.angle_gamma   90.00
#
_symmetry.space_group_name_H-M   'P 1'
#
loop_
_entity.id
_entity.type
_entity.pdbx_description
1 polymer ?
#
loop_
_entity_poly.entity_id
_entity_poly.type
_entity_poly.pdbx_seq_one_letter_code
_entity_poly.pdbx_strand_id
1 'polypeptide(L)' 'MSLTLEQLANLFGGELVGDPTLKITGAASLGEAAPGEISF' A
#
# COMPACT_ATOMS: atom_id res chain seq x y z
N MET A 1 10.75 -3.63 -6.73
CA MET A 1 10.81 -3.93 -5.28
C MET A 1 9.39 -3.84 -4.78
N SER A 2 8.81 -4.89 -4.18
CA SER A 2 7.44 -4.84 -3.62
C SER A 2 7.51 -4.89 -2.11
N LEU A 3 6.65 -4.14 -1.44
CA LEU A 3 6.48 -4.13 0.01
C LEU A 3 5.11 -4.70 0.34
N THR A 4 4.93 -5.26 1.54
CA THR A 4 3.59 -5.58 2.02
C THR A 4 2.91 -4.32 2.59
N LEU A 5 1.59 -4.34 2.66
CA LEU A 5 0.82 -3.25 3.25
C LEU A 5 1.18 -3.04 4.74
N GLU A 6 1.49 -4.12 5.46
CA GLU A 6 2.02 -4.04 6.83
C GLU A 6 3.38 -3.32 6.91
N GLN A 7 4.31 -3.63 6.02
CA GLN A 7 5.61 -2.96 5.98
C GLN A 7 5.45 -1.47 5.71
N LEU A 8 4.50 -1.11 4.84
CA LEU A 8 4.18 0.28 4.54
C LEU A 8 3.61 1.00 5.77
N ALA A 9 2.61 0.42 6.44
CA ALA A 9 2.00 0.99 7.64
C ALA A 9 3.04 1.23 8.75
N ASN A 10 3.91 0.24 8.99
CA ASN A 10 5.00 0.34 9.99
C ASN A 10 6.02 1.45 9.64
N LEU A 11 6.35 1.66 8.36
CA LEU A 11 7.27 2.71 7.94
C LEU A 11 6.71 4.11 8.20
N PHE A 12 5.40 4.30 8.04
CA PHE A 12 4.74 5.58 8.27
C PHE A 12 4.20 5.75 9.70
N GLY A 13 4.33 4.73 10.55
CA GLY A 13 3.75 4.72 11.90
C GLY A 13 2.23 4.77 11.90
N GLY A 14 1.60 4.28 10.82
CA GLY A 14 0.15 4.28 10.65
C GLY A 14 -0.51 3.02 11.22
N GLU A 15 -1.80 3.13 11.53
CA GLU A 15 -2.62 1.98 11.87
C GLU A 15 -3.05 1.25 10.58
N LEU A 16 -2.84 -0.07 10.55
CA LEU A 16 -3.24 -0.91 9.42
C LEU A 16 -4.67 -1.41 9.61
N VAL A 17 -5.54 -1.12 8.64
CA VAL A 17 -6.88 -1.72 8.53
C VAL A 17 -7.01 -2.41 7.17
N GLY A 18 -7.11 -3.74 7.16
CA GLY A 18 -7.20 -4.55 5.93
C GLY A 18 -6.27 -5.77 5.94
N ASP A 19 -5.89 -6.25 4.74
CA ASP A 19 -5.00 -7.41 4.57
C ASP A 19 -3.51 -7.01 4.69
N PRO A 20 -2.79 -7.45 5.74
CA PRO A 20 -1.37 -7.11 5.93
C PRO A 20 -0.45 -7.71 4.87
N THR A 21 -0.86 -8.78 4.21
CA THR A 21 -0.03 -9.52 3.26
C THR A 21 -0.14 -9.00 1.82
N LEU A 22 -1.05 -8.04 1.60
CA LEU A 22 -1.25 -7.43 0.29
C LEU A 22 0.06 -6.81 -0.22
N LYS A 23 0.47 -7.18 -1.42
CA LYS A 23 1.69 -6.65 -2.05
C LYS A 23 1.40 -5.32 -2.71
N ILE A 24 2.20 -4.34 -2.34
CA ILE A 24 2.23 -3.00 -2.93
C ILE A 24 3.41 -2.90 -3.89
N THR A 25 3.10 -2.53 -5.13
CA THR A 25 4.07 -2.42 -6.23
C THR A 25 4.35 -0.98 -6.65
N GLY A 26 3.51 -0.02 -6.21
CA GLY A 26 3.65 1.38 -6.58
C GLY A 26 2.64 2.27 -5.86
N ALA A 27 2.60 3.53 -6.27
CA ALA A 27 1.60 4.50 -5.85
C ALA A 27 1.16 5.32 -7.05
N ALA A 28 -0.13 5.66 -7.12
CA ALA A 28 -0.75 6.36 -8.23
C ALA A 28 -1.93 7.21 -7.75
N SER A 29 -2.35 8.17 -8.57
CA SER A 29 -3.52 9.00 -8.23
C SER A 29 -4.80 8.17 -8.20
N LEU A 30 -5.83 8.60 -7.47
CA LEU A 30 -7.10 7.85 -7.34
C LEU A 30 -7.74 7.49 -8.69
N GLY A 31 -7.59 8.34 -9.71
CA GLY A 31 -8.14 8.09 -11.06
C GLY A 31 -7.32 7.13 -11.91
N GLU A 32 -6.07 6.86 -11.53
CA GLU A 32 -5.09 6.11 -12.33
C GLU A 32 -4.62 4.83 -11.64
N ALA A 33 -4.90 4.68 -10.33
CA ALA A 33 -4.41 3.57 -9.54
C ALA A 33 -4.94 2.22 -10.02
N ALA A 34 -4.01 1.27 -10.18
CA ALA A 34 -4.29 -0.12 -10.50
C ALA A 34 -4.24 -1.00 -9.23
N PRO A 35 -4.80 -2.23 -9.27
CA PRO A 35 -4.64 -3.19 -8.20
C PRO A 35 -3.17 -3.42 -7.84
N GLY A 36 -2.83 -3.27 -6.56
CA GLY A 36 -1.45 -3.34 -6.06
C GLY A 36 -0.76 -1.98 -5.93
N GLU A 37 -1.42 -0.87 -6.30
CA GLU A 37 -0.92 0.49 -6.08
C GLU A 37 -1.67 1.18 -4.94
N ILE A 38 -0.94 2.00 -4.18
CA ILE A 38 -1.51 2.85 -3.14
C ILE A 38 -1.95 4.17 -3.76
N SER A 39 -3.20 4.56 -3.54
CA SER A 39 -3.69 5.91 -3.86
C SER A 39 -3.84 6.76 -2.59
N PHE A 40 -3.75 8.07 -2.76
CA PHE A 40 -3.98 9.08 -1.73
C PHE A 40 -4.68 10.31 -2.34
#